data_AF-A0A0E3WVN3-F1
#
_entry.id   AF-A0A0E3WVN3-F1
#
_cell.length_a   1.000
_cell.length_b   1.000
_cell.length_c   1.000
_cell.angle_alpha   90.00
_cell.angle_beta   90.00
_cell.angle_gamma   90.00
#
_symmetry.space_group_name_H-M   'P 1'
#
loop_
_entity.id
_entity.type
_entity.pdbx_description
1 polymer ?
#
loop_
_entity_poly.entity_id
_entity_poly.type
_entity_poly.pdbx_seq_one_letter_code
_entity_poly.pdbx_strand_id
1 'polypeptide(L)'
;MIANRKFGAGALLTAMLLISMAFVPMVSAQEETLSDSSDIKQVTLTMDQKDGVLIIPLDDKKITDLSTANTTKKSATAYLSGTIDKNNFVVLEGIIPLDGEEEKVQLSGEATQVFIGWDVPEGAKPIYSKVDNMTMTRYEGAREMYATYVDLQDKKGKYNLHGEFYEDGNGCIVGKVVKNGIECEIGLLGSSISMYENVSPTATIKSSKFLTVPQRSQWEIYTEEGDYDAASQACGEASAAMLEEYWSGNHPTIWSIWDYNGCAPMSAGQAQDYLDHQGVSLIKGLRTGSLSITLLYYRSN
;
A
#
# COMPACT_ATOMS: atom_id res chain seq x y z
N MET A 1 -63.42 54.65 10.01
CA MET A 1 -62.38 55.43 9.29
C MET A 1 -61.21 55.62 10.25
N ILE A 2 -59.99 55.61 9.72
CA ILE A 2 -58.68 55.60 10.41
C ILE A 2 -58.14 54.19 10.69
N ALA A 3 -57.40 53.69 9.69
CA ALA A 3 -56.46 52.59 9.81
C ALA A 3 -55.12 53.16 10.32
N ASN A 4 -54.58 52.60 11.41
CA ASN A 4 -53.21 52.85 11.83
C ASN A 4 -52.38 51.58 11.62
N ARG A 5 -51.56 51.61 10.57
CA ARG A 5 -50.48 50.66 10.31
C ARG A 5 -49.44 50.79 11.43
N LYS A 6 -49.20 49.71 12.16
CA LYS A 6 -47.93 49.50 12.88
C LYS A 6 -47.18 48.39 12.16
N PHE A 7 -46.12 48.81 11.47
CA PHE A 7 -45.10 47.95 10.89
C PHE A 7 -44.46 47.10 12.00
N GLY A 8 -44.53 45.78 11.87
CA GLY A 8 -43.85 44.85 12.76
C GLY A 8 -42.36 44.81 12.44
N ALA A 9 -41.54 45.41 13.30
CA ALA A 9 -40.09 45.26 13.32
C ALA A 9 -39.68 43.90 13.92
N GLY A 10 -40.14 42.81 13.29
CA GLY A 10 -39.98 41.44 13.79
C GLY A 10 -39.53 40.42 12.74
N ALA A 11 -38.99 40.87 11.61
CA ALA A 11 -38.60 39.99 10.49
C ALA A 11 -37.26 40.37 9.81
N LEU A 12 -36.37 41.08 10.52
CA LEU A 12 -35.14 41.64 9.92
C LEU A 12 -33.85 41.29 10.67
N LEU A 13 -33.87 40.22 11.48
CA LEU A 13 -32.68 39.73 12.20
C LEU A 13 -32.23 38.31 11.80
N THR A 14 -32.93 37.66 10.87
CA THR A 14 -32.58 36.28 10.43
C THR A 14 -31.89 36.23 9.06
N ALA A 15 -31.71 37.38 8.39
CA ALA A 15 -31.07 37.45 7.06
C ALA A 15 -29.57 37.87 7.12
N MET A 16 -28.98 38.03 8.31
CA MET A 16 -27.60 38.47 8.51
C MET A 16 -26.65 37.36 9.01
N LEU A 17 -26.98 36.10 8.73
CA LEU A 17 -26.17 34.93 9.13
C LEU A 17 -25.88 33.96 7.98
N LEU A 18 -26.12 34.37 6.72
CA LEU A 18 -25.94 33.53 5.52
C LEU A 18 -25.03 34.13 4.44
N ILE A 19 -24.18 35.10 4.77
CA ILE A 19 -23.15 35.62 3.85
C ILE A 19 -21.81 35.71 4.60
N SER A 20 -21.21 34.57 4.90
CA SER A 20 -19.80 34.48 5.32
C SER A 20 -19.16 33.17 4.86
N MET A 21 -19.47 32.75 3.63
CA MET A 21 -18.58 31.93 2.82
C MET A 21 -18.07 32.79 1.67
N ALA A 22 -17.22 33.75 2.02
CA ALA A 22 -16.39 34.43 1.04
C ALA A 22 -15.15 33.57 0.84
N PHE A 23 -14.99 33.06 -0.39
CA PHE A 23 -13.72 32.62 -0.93
C PHE A 23 -12.61 33.62 -0.57
N VAL A 24 -11.52 33.14 0.01
CA VAL A 24 -10.23 33.82 -0.06
C VAL A 24 -9.18 32.80 -0.50
N PRO A 25 -8.60 32.94 -1.70
CA PRO A 25 -7.35 32.28 -2.02
C PRO A 25 -6.20 33.16 -1.51
N MET A 26 -5.25 32.62 -0.74
CA MET A 26 -3.90 33.18 -0.73
C MET A 26 -2.85 32.23 -0.17
N VAL A 27 -1.96 31.82 -1.07
CA VAL A 27 -0.59 31.40 -0.80
C VAL A 27 0.22 32.63 -0.39
N SER A 28 0.94 32.58 0.74
CA SER A 28 2.41 32.70 0.78
C SER A 28 2.95 32.78 2.20
N ALA A 29 3.96 31.93 2.43
CA ALA A 29 5.17 32.14 3.22
C ALA A 29 5.06 32.84 4.60
N GLN A 30 5.23 32.04 5.65
CA GLN A 30 6.07 32.43 6.77
C GLN A 30 6.92 31.20 7.17
N GLU A 31 8.19 31.23 6.75
CA GLU A 31 9.25 30.49 7.44
C GLU A 31 9.35 31.07 8.86
N GLU A 32 8.76 30.37 9.81
CA GLU A 32 9.31 30.31 11.15
C GLU A 32 9.63 28.85 11.41
N THR A 33 10.93 28.54 11.39
CA THR A 33 11.54 27.36 12.01
C THR A 33 11.13 27.31 13.47
N LEU A 34 9.94 26.77 13.74
CA LEU A 34 9.63 26.14 15.00
C LEU A 34 10.34 24.79 14.96
N SER A 35 11.31 24.60 15.85
CA SER A 35 11.87 23.28 16.09
C SER A 35 10.71 22.38 16.55
N ASP A 36 10.24 21.55 15.63
CA ASP A 36 9.06 20.71 15.82
C ASP A 36 9.45 19.55 16.77
N SER A 37 9.49 19.87 18.06
CA SER A 37 10.04 19.04 19.14
C SER A 37 9.03 18.05 19.74
N SER A 38 7.89 17.81 19.07
CA SER A 38 7.18 16.57 19.29
C SER A 38 7.75 15.50 18.38
N ASP A 39 8.34 14.46 18.98
CA ASP A 39 8.69 13.18 18.33
C ASP A 39 7.47 12.45 17.73
N ILE A 40 6.33 13.13 17.61
CA ILE A 40 5.02 12.65 17.18
C ILE A 40 4.60 13.51 16.00
N LYS A 41 4.30 12.87 14.88
CA LYS A 41 3.86 13.49 13.62
C LYS A 41 2.45 13.05 13.27
N GLN A 42 1.69 13.92 12.62
CA GLN A 42 0.31 13.62 12.20
C GLN A 42 0.33 12.77 10.92
N VAL A 43 -0.60 11.83 10.83
CA VAL A 43 -0.84 11.00 9.64
C VAL A 43 -2.34 10.90 9.38
N THR A 44 -2.72 10.85 8.11
CA THR A 44 -4.11 10.66 7.69
C THR A 44 -4.17 9.65 6.56
N LEU A 45 -5.12 8.71 6.64
CA LEU A 45 -5.42 7.74 5.59
C LEU A 45 -6.85 7.99 5.10
N THR A 46 -6.97 8.25 3.81
CA THR A 46 -8.25 8.46 3.12
C THR A 46 -8.38 7.36 2.07
N MET A 47 -9.15 6.32 2.40
CA MET A 47 -9.28 5.10 1.60
C MET A 47 -10.61 5.09 0.84
N ASP A 48 -10.78 6.06 -0.06
CA ASP A 48 -12.00 6.30 -0.84
C ASP A 48 -11.74 6.67 -2.31
N GLN A 49 -10.51 6.52 -2.82
CA GLN A 49 -10.20 6.85 -4.22
C GLN A 49 -11.00 5.99 -5.22
N LYS A 50 -11.22 4.72 -4.85
CA LYS A 50 -12.12 3.77 -5.51
C LYS A 50 -12.88 3.02 -4.41
N ASP A 51 -14.03 2.44 -4.75
CA ASP A 51 -14.72 1.54 -3.84
C ASP A 51 -13.78 0.38 -3.48
N GLY A 52 -13.42 0.29 -2.20
CA GLY A 52 -12.76 -0.90 -1.65
C GLY A 52 -13.71 -2.09 -1.65
N VAL A 53 -13.20 -3.25 -1.25
CA VAL A 53 -13.95 -4.50 -1.21
C VAL A 53 -13.94 -5.11 0.19
N LEU A 54 -15.11 -5.54 0.66
CA LEU A 54 -15.30 -6.45 1.78
C LEU A 54 -15.80 -7.78 1.23
N ILE A 55 -15.02 -8.84 1.41
CA ILE A 55 -15.32 -10.18 0.95
C ILE A 55 -15.81 -11.02 2.13
N ILE A 56 -17.06 -11.47 2.05
CA ILE A 56 -17.77 -12.16 3.13
C ILE A 56 -18.01 -13.60 2.68
N PRO A 57 -17.54 -14.62 3.44
CA PRO A 57 -17.87 -16.01 3.15
C PRO A 57 -19.36 -16.27 3.36
N LEU A 58 -19.98 -17.02 2.45
CA LEU A 58 -21.41 -17.35 2.52
C LEU A 58 -21.69 -18.67 3.24
N ASP A 59 -20.78 -19.63 3.11
CA ASP A 59 -20.99 -21.00 3.59
C ASP A 59 -20.19 -21.31 4.87
N ASP A 60 -19.23 -20.47 5.23
CA ASP A 60 -18.27 -20.69 6.30
C ASP A 60 -18.06 -19.46 7.20
N LYS A 61 -17.40 -19.66 8.34
CA LYS A 61 -17.03 -18.56 9.26
C LYS A 61 -15.74 -17.84 8.88
N LYS A 62 -14.98 -18.34 7.91
CA LYS A 62 -13.72 -17.74 7.45
C LYS A 62 -13.40 -18.17 6.02
N ILE A 63 -12.63 -17.36 5.33
CA ILE A 63 -12.07 -17.69 4.01
C ILE A 63 -10.77 -18.45 4.23
N THR A 64 -10.66 -19.64 3.64
CA THR A 64 -9.42 -20.44 3.67
C THR A 64 -8.65 -20.37 2.37
N ASP A 65 -9.37 -20.26 1.27
CA ASP A 65 -8.86 -20.08 -0.08
C ASP A 65 -9.86 -19.26 -0.87
N LEU A 66 -9.48 -18.02 -1.22
CA LEU A 66 -10.34 -17.09 -1.92
C LEU A 66 -10.68 -17.57 -3.34
N SER A 67 -9.83 -18.40 -3.97
CA SER A 67 -10.04 -18.89 -5.33
C SER A 67 -11.19 -19.90 -5.45
N THR A 68 -11.56 -20.54 -4.34
CA THR A 68 -12.61 -21.58 -4.31
C THR A 68 -13.76 -21.27 -3.35
N ALA A 69 -13.59 -20.30 -2.44
CA ALA A 69 -14.62 -19.94 -1.48
C ALA A 69 -15.85 -19.30 -2.16
N ASN A 70 -17.03 -19.75 -1.74
CA ASN A 70 -18.28 -19.09 -2.08
C ASN A 70 -18.44 -17.82 -1.23
N THR A 71 -18.37 -16.66 -1.87
CA THR A 71 -18.30 -15.36 -1.19
C THR A 71 -19.27 -14.35 -1.79
N THR A 72 -19.58 -13.31 -1.03
CA THR A 72 -20.19 -12.09 -1.54
C THR A 72 -19.25 -10.91 -1.32
N LYS A 73 -19.31 -9.94 -2.23
CA LYS A 73 -18.49 -8.72 -2.19
C LYS A 73 -19.37 -7.52 -1.92
N LYS A 74 -18.93 -6.67 -0.99
CA LYS A 74 -19.57 -5.38 -0.64
C LYS A 74 -18.53 -4.26 -0.77
N SER A 75 -18.99 -3.03 -1.00
CA SER A 75 -18.09 -1.87 -0.95
C SER A 75 -17.63 -1.64 0.50
N ALA A 76 -16.38 -1.19 0.63
CA ALA A 76 -15.78 -0.76 1.88
C ALA A 76 -14.89 0.47 1.63
N THR A 77 -14.85 1.37 2.59
CA THR A 77 -13.95 2.53 2.60
C THR A 77 -13.37 2.72 3.99
N ALA A 78 -12.44 3.67 4.15
CA ALA A 78 -11.99 4.08 5.47
C ALA A 78 -11.52 5.53 5.50
N TYR A 79 -11.73 6.18 6.63
CA TYR A 79 -11.16 7.49 6.95
C TYR A 79 -10.54 7.41 8.32
N LEU A 80 -9.21 7.44 8.38
CA LEU A 80 -8.43 7.25 9.60
C LEU A 80 -7.47 8.43 9.77
N SER A 81 -7.34 8.93 10.99
CA SER A 81 -6.35 9.95 11.32
C SER A 81 -5.71 9.66 12.66
N GLY A 82 -4.49 10.14 12.84
CA GLY A 82 -3.77 9.94 14.09
C GLY A 82 -2.31 10.30 13.94
N THR A 83 -1.45 9.51 14.56
CA THR A 83 -0.05 9.89 14.73
C THR A 83 0.91 8.74 14.50
N ILE A 84 2.12 9.10 14.09
CA ILE A 84 3.30 8.23 14.11
C ILE A 84 4.36 8.83 15.02
N ASP A 85 5.01 8.00 15.84
CA ASP A 85 6.12 8.43 16.69
C ASP A 85 7.50 8.17 16.05
N LYS A 86 8.57 8.66 16.69
CA LYS A 86 9.96 8.44 16.25
C LYS A 86 10.42 6.98 16.17
N ASN A 87 9.68 6.05 16.77
CA ASN A 87 9.95 4.62 16.71
C ASN A 87 9.11 3.94 15.61
N ASN A 88 8.50 4.73 14.74
CA ASN A 88 7.55 4.31 13.71
C ASN A 88 6.29 3.63 14.27
N PHE A 89 5.94 3.87 15.54
CA PHE A 89 4.69 3.36 16.10
C PHE A 89 3.52 4.25 15.68
N VAL A 90 2.53 3.64 15.05
CA VAL A 90 1.36 4.30 14.46
C VAL A 90 0.14 4.06 15.36
N VAL A 91 -0.64 5.12 15.60
CA VAL A 91 -1.97 5.06 16.23
C VAL A 91 -2.94 5.83 15.36
N LEU A 92 -4.02 5.18 14.95
CA LEU A 92 -5.04 5.73 14.08
C LEU A 92 -6.42 5.53 14.70
N GLU A 93 -7.27 6.54 14.56
CA GLU A 93 -8.69 6.50 14.92
C GLU A 93 -9.53 6.96 13.75
N GLY A 94 -10.73 6.41 13.62
CA GLY A 94 -11.61 6.82 12.54
C GLY A 94 -12.76 5.89 12.31
N ILE A 95 -13.22 5.85 11.06
CA ILE A 95 -14.42 5.11 10.65
C ILE A 95 -14.07 4.21 9.47
N ILE A 96 -14.54 2.96 9.54
CA ILE A 96 -14.51 2.00 8.44
C ILE A 96 -15.97 1.61 8.15
N PRO A 97 -16.59 2.16 7.10
CA PRO A 97 -17.90 1.70 6.65
C PRO A 97 -17.82 0.29 6.05
N LEU A 98 -18.54 -0.66 6.64
CA LEU A 98 -18.59 -2.06 6.22
C LEU A 98 -20.01 -2.47 5.90
N ASP A 99 -20.31 -2.76 4.63
CA ASP A 99 -21.66 -3.14 4.19
C ASP A 99 -22.72 -2.07 4.57
N GLY A 100 -22.35 -0.80 4.46
CA GLY A 100 -23.20 0.35 4.79
C GLY A 100 -23.30 0.67 6.29
N GLU A 101 -22.65 -0.10 7.16
CA GLU A 101 -22.59 0.17 8.61
C GLU A 101 -21.28 0.87 8.96
N GLU A 102 -21.35 2.07 9.53
CA GLU A 102 -20.18 2.79 10.01
C GLU A 102 -19.65 2.19 11.30
N GLU A 103 -18.40 1.71 11.28
CA GLU A 103 -17.73 1.22 12.46
C GLU A 103 -16.61 2.16 12.90
N LYS A 104 -16.70 2.64 14.14
CA LYS A 104 -15.61 3.41 14.76
C LYS A 104 -14.49 2.48 15.21
N VAL A 105 -13.27 2.80 14.83
CA VAL A 105 -12.09 1.99 15.12
C VAL A 105 -10.99 2.81 15.77
N GLN A 106 -10.16 2.11 16.54
CA GLN A 106 -8.86 2.57 16.99
C GLN A 106 -7.86 1.46 16.65
N LEU A 107 -6.94 1.75 15.73
CA LEU A 107 -5.94 0.84 15.22
C LEU A 107 -4.56 1.31 15.66
N SER A 108 -3.65 0.37 15.88
CA SER A 108 -2.26 0.69 16.17
C SER A 108 -1.33 -0.41 15.70
N GLY A 109 -0.08 -0.04 15.42
CA GLY A 109 0.99 -0.98 15.13
C GLY A 109 2.23 -0.26 14.63
N GLU A 110 2.98 -0.88 13.73
CA GLU A 110 4.31 -0.41 13.33
C GLU A 110 4.35 -0.09 11.84
N ALA A 111 5.15 0.92 11.49
CA ALA A 111 5.46 1.24 10.11
C ALA A 111 6.94 1.01 9.78
N THR A 112 7.21 0.55 8.57
CA THR A 112 8.57 0.30 8.09
C THR A 112 8.73 0.75 6.64
N GLN A 113 9.91 1.29 6.31
CA GLN A 113 10.27 1.54 4.92
C GLN A 113 10.98 0.32 4.35
N VAL A 114 10.52 -0.10 3.18
CA VAL A 114 11.04 -1.27 2.48
C VAL A 114 11.47 -0.83 1.08
N PHE A 115 12.64 -1.30 0.66
CA PHE A 115 13.15 -1.08 -0.68
C PHE A 115 12.34 -1.90 -1.68
N ILE A 116 11.65 -1.23 -2.61
CA ILE A 116 10.71 -1.87 -3.55
C ILE A 116 11.19 -1.87 -5.00
N GLY A 117 12.25 -1.16 -5.35
CA GLY A 117 12.71 -1.15 -6.74
C GLY A 117 13.65 0.00 -7.07
N TRP A 118 14.00 0.14 -8.33
CA TRP A 118 14.89 1.18 -8.83
C TRP A 118 14.14 2.19 -9.71
N ASP A 119 14.25 3.47 -9.39
CA ASP A 119 13.86 4.56 -10.29
C ASP A 119 15.01 4.78 -11.28
N VAL A 120 14.78 4.37 -12.54
CA VAL A 120 15.76 4.44 -13.62
C VAL A 120 15.50 5.68 -14.47
N PRO A 121 16.42 6.67 -14.51
CA PRO A 121 16.24 7.87 -15.31
C PRO A 121 16.08 7.55 -16.80
N GLU A 122 15.25 8.34 -17.49
CA GLU A 122 15.09 8.23 -18.94
C GLU A 122 16.45 8.36 -19.65
N GLY A 123 16.74 7.42 -20.55
CA GLY A 123 18.01 7.38 -21.31
C GLY A 123 19.23 6.90 -20.50
N ALA A 124 19.04 6.38 -19.29
CA ALA A 124 20.12 5.80 -18.50
C ALA A 124 20.83 4.66 -19.25
N LYS A 125 22.16 4.61 -19.12
CA LYS A 125 22.98 3.59 -19.76
C LYS A 125 23.10 2.36 -18.86
N PRO A 126 23.08 1.15 -19.44
CA PRO A 126 23.27 -0.07 -18.66
C PRO A 126 24.72 -0.19 -18.17
N ILE A 127 24.86 -0.58 -16.90
CA ILE A 127 26.08 -0.98 -16.22
C ILE A 127 26.02 -2.49 -16.06
N TYR A 128 26.96 -3.18 -16.71
CA TYR A 128 27.04 -4.63 -16.63
C TYR A 128 28.04 -5.06 -15.58
N SER A 129 27.61 -5.95 -14.68
CA SER A 129 28.46 -6.62 -13.71
C SER A 129 28.37 -8.13 -13.90
N LYS A 130 29.48 -8.84 -13.69
CA LYS A 130 29.50 -10.30 -13.71
C LYS A 130 29.37 -10.84 -12.30
N VAL A 131 28.41 -11.73 -12.09
CA VAL A 131 28.26 -12.53 -10.88
C VAL A 131 28.29 -13.99 -11.34
N ASP A 132 29.36 -14.70 -11.00
CA ASP A 132 29.68 -16.03 -11.54
C ASP A 132 29.63 -16.07 -13.08
N ASN A 133 28.75 -16.90 -13.65
CA ASN A 133 28.53 -17.03 -15.09
C ASN A 133 27.41 -16.11 -15.63
N MET A 134 26.80 -15.27 -14.78
CA MET A 134 25.66 -14.43 -15.16
C MET A 134 26.05 -12.96 -15.29
N THR A 135 25.37 -12.25 -16.19
CA THR A 135 25.47 -10.78 -16.29
C THR A 135 24.31 -10.18 -15.53
N MET A 136 24.60 -9.37 -14.52
CA MET A 136 23.63 -8.49 -13.88
C MET A 136 23.71 -7.12 -14.55
N THR A 137 22.56 -6.55 -14.89
CA THR A 137 22.43 -5.21 -15.47
C THR A 137 21.85 -4.25 -14.43
N ARG A 138 22.50 -3.10 -14.27
CA ARG A 138 21.96 -1.94 -13.54
C ARG A 138 21.99 -0.73 -14.45
N TYR A 139 21.47 0.41 -14.01
CA TYR A 139 21.45 1.63 -14.81
C TYR A 139 22.18 2.78 -14.12
N GLU A 140 22.95 3.56 -14.90
CA GLU A 140 23.60 4.78 -14.41
C GLU A 140 22.57 5.76 -13.85
N GLY A 141 22.82 6.26 -12.64
CA GLY A 141 21.94 7.24 -12.00
C GLY A 141 20.65 6.67 -11.41
N ALA A 142 20.45 5.34 -11.44
CA ALA A 142 19.31 4.69 -10.80
C ALA A 142 19.27 4.97 -9.29
N ARG A 143 18.09 5.25 -8.75
CA ARG A 143 17.84 5.55 -7.33
C ARG A 143 17.00 4.45 -6.69
N GLU A 144 17.21 4.20 -5.40
CA GLU A 144 16.36 3.25 -4.66
C GLU A 144 14.98 3.87 -4.41
N MET A 145 13.92 3.14 -4.75
CA MET A 145 12.53 3.46 -4.41
C MET A 145 12.10 2.71 -3.16
N TYR A 146 11.24 3.35 -2.36
CA TYR A 146 10.75 2.79 -1.11
C TYR A 146 9.22 2.85 -1.04
N ALA A 147 8.62 1.85 -0.39
CA ALA A 147 7.26 1.93 0.11
C ALA A 147 7.26 1.88 1.63
N THR A 148 6.25 2.51 2.20
CA THR A 148 5.94 2.45 3.62
C THR A 148 4.90 1.38 3.88
N TYR A 149 5.33 0.33 4.56
CA TYR A 149 4.48 -0.74 5.04
C TYR A 149 3.99 -0.42 6.44
N VAL A 150 2.72 -0.69 6.72
CA VAL A 150 2.14 -0.50 8.06
C VAL A 150 1.32 -1.72 8.47
N ASP A 151 1.58 -2.24 9.66
CA ASP A 151 0.76 -3.28 10.28
C ASP A 151 -0.16 -2.61 11.30
N LEU A 152 -1.47 -2.84 11.19
CA LEU A 152 -2.50 -2.16 11.98
C LEU A 152 -3.47 -3.19 12.58
N GLN A 153 -3.61 -3.16 13.89
CA GLN A 153 -4.55 -4.01 14.61
C GLN A 153 -5.33 -3.23 15.65
N ASP A 154 -6.56 -3.66 15.93
CA ASP A 154 -7.31 -3.15 17.08
C ASP A 154 -7.00 -3.99 18.33
N LYS A 155 -7.30 -3.43 19.51
CA LYS A 155 -7.03 -4.10 20.80
C LYS A 155 -7.78 -5.43 20.97
N LYS A 156 -8.87 -5.65 20.23
CA LYS A 156 -9.70 -6.85 20.34
C LYS A 156 -9.35 -7.92 19.30
N GLY A 157 -8.43 -7.65 18.38
CA GLY A 157 -8.11 -8.54 17.26
C GLY A 157 -9.26 -8.72 16.27
N LYS A 158 -10.22 -7.78 16.26
CA LYS A 158 -11.26 -7.68 15.24
C LYS A 158 -10.66 -7.30 13.89
N TYR A 159 -9.65 -6.44 13.88
CA TYR A 159 -8.96 -5.98 12.69
C TYR A 159 -7.50 -6.45 12.73
N ASN A 160 -7.05 -7.01 11.61
CA ASN A 160 -5.65 -7.29 11.34
C ASN A 160 -5.37 -6.88 9.90
N LEU A 161 -4.76 -5.71 9.74
CA LEU A 161 -4.63 -5.01 8.48
C LEU A 161 -3.16 -4.74 8.17
N HIS A 162 -2.82 -4.81 6.91
CA HIS A 162 -1.52 -4.50 6.33
C HIS A 162 -1.72 -3.41 5.29
N GLY A 163 -0.97 -2.32 5.37
CA GLY A 163 -1.01 -1.24 4.41
C GLY A 163 0.32 -1.06 3.71
N GLU A 164 0.26 -0.55 2.49
CA GLU A 164 1.41 -0.20 1.66
C GLU A 164 1.14 1.15 1.01
N PHE A 165 2.05 2.10 1.22
CA PHE A 165 1.95 3.46 0.70
C PHE A 165 3.25 3.90 0.03
N TYR A 166 3.14 4.41 -1.19
CA TYR A 166 4.27 4.87 -2.00
C TYR A 166 4.64 6.34 -1.69
N GLU A 167 5.74 6.82 -2.26
CA GLU A 167 6.23 8.20 -2.06
C GLU A 167 5.25 9.28 -2.58
N ASP A 168 4.34 8.94 -3.49
CA ASP A 168 3.26 9.83 -3.93
C ASP A 168 2.06 9.84 -2.98
N GLY A 169 2.13 9.05 -1.90
CA GLY A 169 1.09 8.86 -0.90
C GLY A 169 0.01 7.85 -1.28
N ASN A 170 -0.08 7.42 -2.54
CA ASN A 170 -1.08 6.42 -2.96
C ASN A 170 -0.75 5.05 -2.39
N GLY A 171 -1.76 4.21 -2.23
CA GLY A 171 -1.56 2.91 -1.61
C GLY A 171 -2.84 2.14 -1.35
N CYS A 172 -2.70 1.09 -0.55
CA CYS A 172 -3.81 0.26 -0.13
C CYS A 172 -3.69 -0.16 1.33
N ILE A 173 -4.81 -0.59 1.91
CA ILE A 173 -4.86 -1.36 3.14
C ILE A 173 -5.64 -2.64 2.85
N VAL A 174 -5.07 -3.78 3.18
CA VAL A 174 -5.66 -5.10 2.98
C VAL A 174 -5.59 -5.90 4.27
N GLY A 175 -6.44 -6.90 4.43
CA GLY A 175 -6.30 -7.83 5.55
C GLY A 175 -7.63 -8.43 5.96
N LYS A 176 -7.80 -8.62 7.26
CA LYS A 176 -8.92 -9.35 7.84
C LYS A 176 -9.72 -8.49 8.80
N VAL A 177 -11.03 -8.69 8.77
CA VAL A 177 -11.97 -8.10 9.73
C VAL A 177 -12.96 -9.15 10.22
N VAL A 178 -13.18 -9.22 11.54
CA VAL A 178 -14.18 -10.11 12.13
C VAL A 178 -15.51 -9.37 12.28
N LYS A 179 -16.48 -9.63 11.39
CA LYS A 179 -17.83 -9.07 11.45
C LYS A 179 -18.82 -10.13 11.93
N ASN A 180 -19.54 -9.88 13.01
CA ASN A 180 -20.56 -10.81 13.56
C ASN A 180 -20.04 -12.25 13.81
N GLY A 181 -18.77 -12.38 14.19
CA GLY A 181 -18.11 -13.68 14.41
C GLY A 181 -17.70 -14.41 13.13
N ILE A 182 -17.75 -13.74 11.98
CA ILE A 182 -17.29 -14.20 10.67
C ILE A 182 -16.01 -13.43 10.32
N GLU A 183 -14.95 -14.14 9.95
CA GLU A 183 -13.72 -13.58 9.42
C GLU A 183 -13.91 -13.30 7.92
N CYS A 184 -13.90 -12.01 7.58
CA CYS A 184 -13.98 -11.49 6.23
C CYS A 184 -12.61 -11.00 5.78
N GLU A 185 -12.39 -10.96 4.47
CA GLU A 185 -11.27 -10.23 3.88
C GLU A 185 -11.70 -8.82 3.50
N ILE A 186 -10.78 -7.87 3.60
CA ILE A 186 -11.00 -6.47 3.24
C ILE A 186 -9.83 -5.95 2.40
N GLY A 187 -10.15 -5.16 1.39
CA GLY A 187 -9.21 -4.36 0.60
C GLY A 187 -9.74 -2.94 0.49
N LEU A 188 -8.88 -1.96 0.75
CA LEU A 188 -9.19 -0.54 0.76
C LEU A 188 -8.16 0.18 -0.10
N LEU A 189 -8.61 1.09 -0.95
CA LEU A 189 -7.75 1.86 -1.86
C LEU A 189 -7.83 3.34 -1.56
N GLY A 190 -6.67 3.99 -1.52
CA GLY A 190 -6.64 5.44 -1.41
C GLY A 190 -5.25 5.98 -1.16
N SER A 191 -5.18 7.00 -0.33
CA SER A 191 -3.94 7.69 -0.06
C SER A 191 -3.67 7.93 1.40
N SER A 192 -2.39 8.08 1.69
CA SER A 192 -1.86 8.57 2.95
C SER A 192 -1.32 9.99 2.78
N ILE A 193 -1.52 10.80 3.80
CA ILE A 193 -0.84 12.08 3.97
C ILE A 193 0.17 11.90 5.10
N SER A 194 1.42 12.24 4.79
CA SER A 194 2.54 12.27 5.72
C SER A 194 2.89 10.92 6.37
N MET A 195 2.37 9.79 5.89
CA MET A 195 2.81 8.48 6.35
C MET A 195 4.25 8.22 5.88
N TYR A 196 4.49 8.26 4.57
CA TYR A 196 5.80 7.97 3.99
C TYR A 196 6.90 8.96 4.41
N GLU A 197 6.54 10.23 4.62
CA GLU A 197 7.47 11.31 5.03
C GLU A 197 8.01 11.13 6.44
N ASN A 198 7.25 10.46 7.31
CA ASN A 198 7.52 10.40 8.76
C ASN A 198 8.06 9.05 9.23
N VAL A 199 8.07 8.03 8.38
CA VAL A 199 8.70 6.75 8.71
C VAL A 199 10.20 6.89 8.55
N SER A 200 10.92 6.72 9.66
CA SER A 200 12.38 6.65 9.61
C SER A 200 12.80 5.30 9.01
N PRO A 201 13.75 5.28 8.06
CA PRO A 201 14.29 4.03 7.54
C PRO A 201 14.76 3.16 8.71
N THR A 202 14.23 1.94 8.80
CA THR A 202 14.77 0.98 9.77
C THR A 202 16.19 0.67 9.31
N ALA A 203 17.19 1.05 10.09
CA ALA A 203 18.59 0.90 9.74
C ALA A 203 18.92 -0.60 9.57
N THR A 204 18.74 -1.10 8.37
CA THR A 204 19.15 -2.46 8.02
C THR A 204 20.64 -2.38 7.78
N ILE A 205 21.43 -3.09 8.58
CA ILE A 205 22.88 -3.20 8.37
C ILE A 205 23.08 -3.89 7.01
N LYS A 206 23.19 -3.11 5.93
CA LYS A 206 23.56 -3.58 4.59
C LYS A 206 25.00 -4.14 4.70
N SER A 207 25.14 -5.43 5.01
CA SER A 207 26.43 -6.09 4.99
C SER A 207 26.86 -6.27 3.53
N SER A 208 28.15 -6.10 3.23
CA SER A 208 28.72 -6.32 1.89
C SER A 208 28.51 -7.74 1.33
N LYS A 209 27.99 -8.67 2.14
CA LYS A 209 27.69 -10.05 1.78
C LYS A 209 26.25 -10.30 1.33
N PHE A 210 25.36 -9.32 1.49
CA PHE A 210 23.95 -9.47 1.12
C PHE A 210 23.62 -8.55 -0.05
N LEU A 211 22.98 -9.12 -1.06
CA LEU A 211 22.48 -8.39 -2.22
C LEU A 211 21.17 -7.71 -1.83
N THR A 212 21.05 -6.41 -2.16
CA THR A 212 19.78 -5.68 -2.03
C THR A 212 18.87 -6.11 -3.16
N VAL A 213 17.77 -6.79 -2.84
CA VAL A 213 16.74 -7.24 -3.79
C VAL A 213 15.45 -6.44 -3.55
N PRO A 214 14.80 -5.90 -4.60
CA PRO A 214 13.51 -5.24 -4.48
C PRO A 214 12.50 -6.15 -3.77
N GLN A 215 11.69 -5.60 -2.87
CA GLN A 215 10.57 -6.30 -2.22
C GLN A 215 9.25 -5.81 -2.82
N ARG A 216 8.95 -6.26 -4.04
CA ARG A 216 7.72 -5.91 -4.75
C ARG A 216 6.52 -6.60 -4.09
N SER A 217 5.37 -5.95 -4.13
CA SER A 217 4.15 -6.41 -3.47
C SER A 217 3.10 -6.77 -4.50
N GLN A 218 2.47 -7.94 -4.35
CA GLN A 218 1.35 -8.34 -5.21
C GLN A 218 0.18 -7.33 -5.18
N TRP A 219 0.11 -6.49 -4.13
CA TRP A 219 -0.89 -5.46 -3.98
C TRP A 219 -0.67 -4.24 -4.87
N GLU A 220 0.46 -4.12 -5.57
CA GLU A 220 0.64 -3.18 -6.69
C GLU A 220 -0.51 -3.32 -7.71
N ILE A 221 -0.91 -4.56 -8.03
CA ILE A 221 -2.07 -4.81 -8.91
C ILE A 221 -3.33 -4.17 -8.34
N TYR A 222 -3.54 -4.28 -7.03
CA TYR A 222 -4.73 -3.72 -6.42
C TYR A 222 -4.70 -2.19 -6.43
N THR A 223 -3.54 -1.59 -6.14
CA THR A 223 -3.38 -0.13 -6.19
C THR A 223 -3.57 0.44 -7.59
N GLU A 224 -2.97 -0.19 -8.62
CA GLU A 224 -2.98 0.33 -10.00
C GLU A 224 -4.30 -0.03 -10.70
N GLU A 225 -4.66 -1.31 -10.71
CA GLU A 225 -5.77 -1.84 -11.51
C GLU A 225 -7.09 -1.90 -10.73
N GLY A 226 -7.03 -1.95 -9.40
CA GLY A 226 -8.21 -2.13 -8.55
C GLY A 226 -8.70 -3.59 -8.48
N ASP A 227 -7.91 -4.55 -8.95
CA ASP A 227 -8.28 -5.95 -8.98
C ASP A 227 -7.76 -6.71 -7.75
N TYR A 228 -8.62 -6.84 -6.73
CA TYR A 228 -8.30 -7.56 -5.51
C TYR A 228 -8.09 -9.06 -5.74
N ASP A 229 -8.86 -9.68 -6.65
CA ASP A 229 -8.80 -11.13 -6.84
C ASP A 229 -7.49 -11.52 -7.50
N ALA A 230 -7.07 -10.78 -8.52
CA ALA A 230 -5.76 -10.95 -9.13
C ALA A 230 -4.65 -10.69 -8.11
N ALA A 231 -4.70 -9.54 -7.42
CA ALA A 231 -3.69 -9.17 -6.43
C ALA A 231 -3.54 -10.24 -5.33
N SER A 232 -4.64 -10.82 -4.82
CA SER A 232 -4.62 -11.83 -3.76
C SER A 232 -3.91 -13.14 -4.16
N GLN A 233 -3.73 -13.37 -5.47
CA GLN A 233 -3.17 -14.62 -6.01
C GLN A 233 -1.82 -14.42 -6.72
N ALA A 234 -1.39 -13.18 -6.93
CA ALA A 234 -0.25 -12.83 -7.78
C ALA A 234 1.14 -12.95 -7.10
N CYS A 235 1.29 -13.82 -6.10
CA CYS A 235 2.54 -13.96 -5.35
C CYS A 235 3.72 -14.47 -6.20
N GLY A 236 3.43 -15.29 -7.23
CA GLY A 236 4.44 -15.80 -8.15
C GLY A 236 4.92 -14.73 -9.13
N GLU A 237 4.01 -13.88 -9.57
CA GLU A 237 4.19 -12.75 -10.47
C GLU A 237 5.00 -11.66 -9.78
N ALA A 238 4.66 -11.32 -8.53
CA ALA A 238 5.46 -10.42 -7.71
C ALA A 238 6.90 -10.93 -7.56
N SER A 239 7.06 -12.24 -7.33
CA SER A 239 8.38 -12.88 -7.25
C SER A 239 9.16 -12.80 -8.56
N ALA A 240 8.49 -13.04 -9.70
CA ALA A 240 9.12 -12.92 -11.01
C ALA A 240 9.53 -11.47 -11.32
N ALA A 241 8.69 -10.49 -10.99
CA ALA A 241 9.01 -9.07 -11.16
C ALA A 241 10.24 -8.67 -10.34
N MET A 242 10.31 -9.05 -9.06
CA MET A 242 11.48 -8.81 -8.21
C MET A 242 12.78 -9.38 -8.81
N LEU A 243 12.70 -10.60 -9.35
CA LEU A 243 13.85 -11.32 -9.89
C LEU A 243 14.29 -10.75 -11.24
N GLU A 244 13.35 -10.43 -12.12
CA GLU A 244 13.67 -9.76 -13.38
C GLU A 244 14.34 -8.41 -13.11
N GLU A 245 13.72 -7.58 -12.26
CA GLU A 245 14.26 -6.26 -11.94
C GLU A 245 15.65 -6.32 -11.34
N TYR A 246 15.91 -7.31 -10.51
CA TYR A 246 17.24 -7.52 -9.97
C TYR A 246 18.28 -7.87 -11.04
N TRP A 247 17.95 -8.73 -12.02
CA TRP A 247 18.92 -9.28 -12.98
C TRP A 247 19.07 -8.45 -14.25
N SER A 248 17.96 -7.98 -14.82
CA SER A 248 17.95 -7.21 -16.06
C SER A 248 17.94 -5.71 -15.82
N GLY A 249 17.53 -5.26 -14.63
CA GLY A 249 17.25 -3.87 -14.32
C GLY A 249 15.98 -3.33 -14.99
N ASN A 250 15.23 -4.18 -15.70
CA ASN A 250 13.90 -3.82 -16.19
C ASN A 250 12.94 -3.70 -15.02
N HIS A 251 11.94 -2.83 -15.11
CA HIS A 251 10.92 -2.70 -14.07
C HIS A 251 9.56 -3.15 -14.62
N PRO A 252 9.32 -4.48 -14.80
CA PRO A 252 8.03 -4.98 -15.28
C PRO A 252 6.94 -4.67 -14.25
N THR A 253 5.72 -4.38 -14.72
CA THR A 253 4.56 -4.33 -13.83
C THR A 253 4.13 -5.75 -13.50
N ILE A 254 3.69 -6.01 -12.27
CA ILE A 254 3.21 -7.34 -11.88
C ILE A 254 2.00 -7.74 -12.72
N TRP A 255 1.15 -6.78 -13.09
CA TRP A 255 0.03 -6.99 -14.00
C TRP A 255 0.47 -7.53 -15.37
N SER A 256 1.56 -7.03 -15.95
CA SER A 256 2.05 -7.53 -17.25
C SER A 256 2.47 -9.00 -17.21
N ILE A 257 2.98 -9.46 -16.06
CA ILE A 257 3.36 -10.86 -15.83
C ILE A 257 2.11 -11.72 -15.59
N TRP A 258 1.13 -11.19 -14.86
CA TRP A 258 -0.19 -11.82 -14.70
C TRP A 258 -0.88 -12.06 -16.05
N ASP A 259 -0.89 -11.05 -16.92
CA ASP A 259 -1.42 -11.15 -18.28
C ASP A 259 -0.62 -12.14 -19.15
N TYR A 260 0.71 -12.15 -19.03
CA TYR A 260 1.56 -13.14 -19.70
C TYR A 260 1.16 -14.58 -19.34
N ASN A 261 0.83 -14.83 -18.07
CA ASN A 261 0.39 -16.13 -17.61
C ASN A 261 -1.11 -16.40 -17.85
N GLY A 262 -1.78 -15.59 -18.68
CA GLY A 262 -3.17 -15.77 -19.05
C GLY A 262 -4.15 -15.41 -17.94
N CYS A 263 -3.81 -14.41 -17.12
CA CYS A 263 -4.60 -13.91 -16.00
C CYS A 263 -4.92 -15.00 -14.97
N ALA A 264 -3.91 -15.82 -14.65
CA ALA A 264 -4.01 -16.92 -13.72
C ALA A 264 -2.78 -16.98 -12.81
N PRO A 265 -2.86 -17.58 -11.62
CA PRO A 265 -1.73 -17.66 -10.71
C PRO A 265 -0.58 -18.48 -11.30
N MET A 266 0.64 -17.97 -11.16
CA MET A 266 1.85 -18.69 -11.57
C MET A 266 2.33 -19.71 -10.54
N SER A 267 2.54 -20.94 -11.01
CA SER A 267 3.39 -21.90 -10.31
C SER A 267 4.88 -21.55 -10.44
N ALA A 268 5.72 -22.17 -9.61
CA ALA A 268 7.17 -22.00 -9.71
C ALA A 268 7.75 -22.41 -11.08
N GLY A 269 7.11 -23.35 -11.80
CA GLY A 269 7.52 -23.72 -13.15
C GLY A 269 7.23 -22.63 -14.17
N GLN A 270 6.03 -22.05 -14.13
CA GLN A 270 5.63 -20.94 -14.99
C GLN A 270 6.47 -19.68 -14.74
N ALA A 271 6.80 -19.40 -13.48
CA ALA A 271 7.70 -18.30 -13.13
C ALA A 271 9.11 -18.50 -13.74
N GLN A 272 9.62 -19.73 -13.75
CA GLN A 272 10.90 -20.05 -14.40
C GLN A 272 10.80 -19.88 -15.92
N ASP A 273 9.75 -20.40 -16.56
CA ASP A 273 9.54 -20.28 -18.00
C ASP A 273 9.46 -18.80 -18.44
N TYR A 274 8.78 -17.97 -17.65
CA TYR A 274 8.75 -16.51 -17.84
C TYR A 274 10.15 -15.91 -17.75
N LEU A 275 10.90 -16.19 -16.69
CA LEU A 275 12.23 -15.61 -16.48
C LEU A 275 13.22 -16.07 -17.56
N ASP A 276 13.17 -17.34 -17.99
CA ASP A 276 13.98 -17.85 -19.09
C ASP A 276 13.63 -17.14 -20.42
N HIS A 277 12.34 -16.85 -20.66
CA HIS A 277 11.90 -16.03 -21.79
C HIS A 277 12.51 -14.62 -21.74
N GLN A 278 12.59 -14.00 -20.56
CA GLN A 278 13.23 -12.70 -20.36
C GLN A 278 14.78 -12.76 -20.37
N GLY A 279 15.36 -13.93 -20.60
CA GLY A 279 16.81 -14.13 -20.58
C GLY A 279 17.42 -14.13 -19.16
N VAL A 280 16.58 -14.22 -18.13
CA VAL A 280 16.96 -14.34 -16.72
C VAL A 280 17.01 -15.83 -16.34
N SER A 281 18.13 -16.48 -16.66
CA SER A 281 18.32 -17.90 -16.37
C SER A 281 18.69 -18.11 -14.90
N LEU A 282 17.71 -18.44 -14.05
CA LEU A 282 17.97 -18.83 -12.66
C LEU A 282 18.37 -20.32 -12.57
N ILE A 283 19.59 -20.61 -12.10
CA ILE A 283 19.98 -21.98 -11.78
C ILE A 283 19.46 -22.30 -10.37
N LYS A 284 18.54 -23.25 -10.25
CA LYS A 284 18.07 -23.75 -8.95
C LYS A 284 19.25 -24.28 -8.15
N GLY A 285 19.64 -23.55 -7.10
CA GLY A 285 20.61 -24.03 -6.13
C GLY A 285 20.13 -25.33 -5.48
N LEU A 286 21.04 -26.29 -5.27
CA LEU A 286 20.80 -27.63 -4.72
C LEU A 286 20.35 -27.66 -3.24
N ARG A 287 19.63 -26.65 -2.74
CA ARG A 287 19.12 -26.61 -1.37
C ARG A 287 17.61 -26.44 -1.35
N THR A 288 16.94 -27.43 -0.77
CA THR A 288 15.53 -27.38 -0.38
C THR A 288 15.34 -26.34 0.73
N GLY A 289 14.88 -25.15 0.36
CA GLY A 289 14.22 -24.18 1.23
C GLY A 289 12.94 -23.73 0.51
N SER A 290 11.88 -23.42 1.25
CA SER A 290 10.65 -22.86 0.66
C SER A 290 10.95 -21.53 -0.04
N LEU A 291 10.09 -21.09 -0.98
CA LEU A 291 10.14 -19.76 -1.61
C LEU A 291 10.30 -18.62 -0.60
N SER A 292 9.85 -18.83 0.65
CA SER A 292 10.03 -17.96 1.81
C SER A 292 11.50 -17.73 2.23
N ILE A 293 12.45 -18.53 1.73
CA ILE A 293 13.88 -18.53 2.14
C ILE A 293 14.82 -18.30 0.94
N THR A 294 14.33 -18.42 -0.30
CA THR A 294 15.16 -18.29 -1.51
C THR A 294 15.75 -16.87 -1.68
N LEU A 295 15.14 -15.84 -1.08
CA LEU A 295 15.60 -14.45 -1.15
C LEU A 295 16.80 -14.10 -0.23
N LEU A 296 17.30 -15.01 0.60
CA LEU A 296 18.39 -14.73 1.57
C LEU A 296 19.75 -15.35 1.25
N TYR A 297 19.90 -16.11 0.17
CA TYR A 297 21.14 -16.84 -0.11
C TYR A 297 21.57 -16.80 -1.58
N TYR A 298 22.15 -15.67 -1.99
CA TYR A 298 23.12 -15.65 -3.08
C TYR A 298 24.48 -15.23 -2.50
N ARG A 299 25.31 -16.23 -2.21
CA ARG A 299 26.66 -16.05 -1.65
C ARG A 299 27.65 -16.13 -2.81
N SER A 300 28.47 -15.10 -2.99
CA SER A 300 29.71 -15.24 -3.76
C SER A 300 30.62 -16.23 -3.03
N ASN A 301 31.13 -17.25 -3.71
CA ASN A 301 32.36 -17.90 -3.30
C ASN A 301 33.50 -17.44 -4.22
#